data_AF-I4D327-F1
#
_entry.id   AF-I4D327-F1
#
_cell.length_a   1.000
_cell.length_b   1.000
_cell.length_c   1.000
_cell.angle_alpha   90.00
_cell.angle_beta   90.00
_cell.angle_gamma   90.00
#
_symmetry.space_group_name_H-M   'P 1'
#
loop_
_entity.id
_entity.type
_entity.pdbx_description
1 polymer ?
#
loop_
_entity_poly.entity_id
_entity_poly.type
_entity_poly.pdbx_seq_one_letter_code
_entity_poly.pdbx_strand_id
1 'polypeptide(L)'
;MSKKFLSMLAVTILSFTVIVTGCGTQGSAPSGTSSNSSDTQSTAGSGDIKIGLPLPMTGSEATYGKDMENAIKMAVDEVNAKGGINGKKLATVTGDDACDPQQATAAANKLVSEGVVAIVGGYCSGAVVPTLTIYNEKNLPFIVEAANSSKITDQNPGNTFQINGTAVHQTQKAVELFKKLGAKNVAIVEQGDAYSSDLAKQTEAAWKAAGNTVVSHDVTTKGEQDFSSLVTSLKSKNADLVFWTAYYADGALLIKQLRQGGYKGSIVVGDGSSDPKLIQMAGAAGEGTYVLSPPVAEFLPSAKQFADAYKAKFNQTPGAYAPLAYDGINLLADAMKRAGSTDGKAVIKALTETKDFPGLAGKVTFAPNKTLQESNFIVLQIKNGQFVLQ
;
A
#
# COMPACT_ATOMS: atom_id res chain seq x y z
N MET A 1 -15.06 57.85 21.51
CA MET A 1 -13.90 58.22 20.67
C MET A 1 -13.75 57.12 19.62
N SER A 2 -14.34 57.19 18.42
CA SER A 2 -13.94 57.99 17.22
C SER A 2 -12.49 57.71 16.81
N LYS A 3 -12.07 57.36 15.59
CA LYS A 3 -12.55 57.52 14.20
C LYS A 3 -11.87 56.41 13.35
N LYS A 4 -12.55 55.69 12.45
CA LYS A 4 -12.67 55.91 10.98
C LYS A 4 -11.43 56.54 10.32
N PHE A 5 -10.85 55.83 9.33
CA PHE A 5 -10.42 56.42 8.05
C PHE A 5 -10.51 55.40 6.90
N LEU A 6 -10.90 55.92 5.75
CA LEU A 6 -11.41 55.31 4.52
C LEU A 6 -10.68 55.97 3.35
N SER A 7 -10.30 55.23 2.30
CA SER A 7 -10.03 55.70 0.91
C SER A 7 -9.45 54.48 0.14
N MET A 8 -9.97 53.91 -0.95
CA MET A 8 -10.77 54.31 -2.13
C MET A 8 -10.01 55.12 -3.19
N LEU A 9 -9.59 54.43 -4.28
CA LEU A 9 -9.37 54.93 -5.67
C LEU A 9 -9.18 53.69 -6.59
N ALA A 10 -10.14 53.25 -7.41
CA ALA A 10 -10.56 53.71 -8.74
C ALA A 10 -9.49 53.60 -9.86
N VAL A 11 -9.51 52.50 -10.65
CA VAL A 11 -9.88 52.36 -12.09
C VAL A 11 -8.80 52.77 -13.11
N THR A 12 -8.32 51.80 -13.91
CA THR A 12 -8.17 51.98 -15.37
C THR A 12 -8.20 50.64 -16.12
N ILE A 13 -9.15 50.54 -17.05
CA ILE A 13 -9.32 49.49 -18.06
C ILE A 13 -8.39 49.84 -19.24
N LEU A 14 -7.67 48.87 -19.79
CA LEU A 14 -7.09 49.00 -21.14
C LEU A 14 -7.27 47.69 -21.93
N SER A 15 -8.23 47.74 -22.84
CA SER A 15 -8.48 46.78 -23.90
C SER A 15 -7.52 47.04 -25.06
N PHE A 16 -6.88 45.99 -25.58
CA PHE A 16 -6.24 46.02 -26.90
C PHE A 16 -6.76 44.86 -27.74
N THR A 17 -7.60 45.22 -28.70
CA THR A 17 -8.05 44.37 -29.81
C THR A 17 -7.17 44.72 -31.00
N VAL A 18 -6.47 43.74 -31.57
CA VAL A 18 -5.82 43.90 -32.88
C VAL A 18 -6.44 42.87 -33.82
N ILE A 19 -7.19 43.40 -34.79
CA ILE A 19 -7.68 42.70 -35.96
C ILE A 19 -6.62 42.89 -37.05
N VAL A 20 -6.07 41.81 -37.59
CA VAL A 20 -5.39 41.81 -38.89
C VAL A 20 -5.99 40.71 -39.74
N THR A 21 -6.68 41.14 -40.79
CA THR A 21 -7.16 40.32 -41.90
C THR A 21 -6.05 40.28 -42.96
N GLY A 22 -5.63 39.10 -43.41
CA GLY A 22 -4.70 38.92 -44.51
C GLY A 22 -5.01 37.63 -45.28
N CYS A 23 -5.37 37.78 -46.55
CA CYS A 23 -5.75 36.71 -47.49
C CYS A 23 -4.53 35.98 -48.10
N GLY A 24 -4.73 34.68 -48.38
CA GLY A 24 -4.21 33.98 -49.57
C GLY A 24 -2.75 33.52 -49.56
N THR A 25 -2.50 32.21 -49.64
CA THR A 25 -2.39 31.44 -50.90
C THR A 25 -1.96 30.00 -50.62
N GLN A 26 -2.39 29.12 -51.53
CA GLN A 26 -2.19 27.68 -51.59
C GLN A 26 -0.72 27.32 -51.87
N GLY A 27 -0.19 26.32 -51.15
CA GLY A 27 1.11 25.69 -51.45
C GLY A 27 1.16 24.27 -50.92
N SER A 28 1.32 23.30 -51.81
CA SER A 28 1.26 21.86 -51.57
C SER A 28 2.59 21.25 -51.12
N ALA A 29 2.51 20.33 -50.14
CA ALA A 29 3.37 19.15 -49.84
C ALA A 29 4.83 19.37 -49.33
N PRO A 30 5.48 18.38 -48.63
CA PRO A 30 5.07 16.99 -48.40
C PRO A 30 5.07 16.48 -46.94
N SER A 31 4.43 15.32 -46.83
CA SER A 31 4.33 14.35 -45.74
C SER A 31 5.61 14.09 -44.93
N GLY A 32 5.53 14.33 -43.62
CA GLY A 32 6.42 13.77 -42.59
C GLY A 32 5.61 12.94 -41.60
N THR A 33 5.89 11.64 -41.59
CA THR A 33 5.23 10.63 -40.75
C THR A 33 5.61 10.81 -39.28
N SER A 34 4.72 11.37 -38.47
CA SER A 34 4.77 11.29 -37.01
C SER A 34 3.91 10.13 -36.54
N SER A 35 4.58 9.06 -36.11
CA SER A 35 4.00 7.91 -35.44
C SER A 35 3.37 8.35 -34.12
N ASN A 36 2.05 8.49 -34.11
CA ASN A 36 1.27 8.58 -32.87
C ASN A 36 1.31 7.20 -32.19
N SER A 37 2.08 7.12 -31.11
CA SER A 37 1.94 6.06 -30.11
C SER A 37 0.59 6.24 -29.43
N SER A 38 -0.41 5.51 -29.93
CA SER A 38 -1.74 5.42 -29.35
C SER A 38 -1.66 4.75 -27.98
N ASP A 39 -1.68 5.56 -26.92
CA ASP A 39 -2.08 5.11 -25.58
C ASP A 39 -3.46 4.46 -25.69
N THR A 40 -3.47 3.13 -25.66
CA THR A 40 -4.70 2.36 -25.74
C THR A 40 -5.31 2.36 -24.34
N GLN A 41 -6.00 3.45 -24.00
CA GLN A 41 -6.94 3.46 -22.89
C GLN A 41 -8.11 2.57 -23.33
N SER A 42 -8.08 1.30 -22.91
CA SER A 42 -9.13 0.32 -23.19
C SER A 42 -10.44 0.81 -22.57
N THR A 43 -11.29 1.44 -23.37
CA THR A 43 -12.70 1.62 -23.05
C THR A 43 -13.29 0.23 -22.88
N ALA A 44 -13.69 -0.12 -21.65
CA ALA A 44 -14.32 -1.39 -21.34
C ALA A 44 -15.48 -1.65 -22.33
N GLY A 45 -15.43 -2.78 -23.02
CA GLY A 45 -16.52 -3.18 -23.91
C GLY A 45 -17.78 -3.48 -23.10
N SER A 46 -18.96 -3.33 -23.69
CA SER A 46 -20.20 -3.79 -23.06
C SER A 46 -20.09 -5.31 -22.82
N GLY A 47 -19.83 -5.72 -21.58
CA GLY A 47 -19.64 -7.13 -21.22
C GLY A 47 -18.37 -7.44 -20.43
N ASP A 48 -17.44 -6.49 -20.28
CA ASP A 48 -16.24 -6.68 -19.45
C ASP A 48 -16.58 -6.77 -17.95
N ILE A 49 -15.81 -7.58 -17.23
CA ILE A 49 -15.92 -7.79 -15.80
C ILE A 49 -15.06 -6.74 -15.11
N LYS A 50 -15.69 -5.70 -14.55
CA LYS A 50 -15.01 -4.59 -13.88
C LYS A 50 -14.56 -4.97 -12.46
N ILE A 51 -13.29 -4.78 -12.16
CA ILE A 51 -12.67 -4.97 -10.84
C ILE A 51 -12.26 -3.60 -10.27
N GLY A 52 -12.69 -3.29 -9.06
CA GLY A 52 -12.36 -2.03 -8.39
C GLY A 52 -11.04 -2.10 -7.64
N LEU A 53 -10.18 -1.09 -7.82
CA LEU A 53 -8.86 -1.01 -7.20
C LEU A 53 -8.79 0.23 -6.27
N PRO A 54 -9.08 0.08 -4.96
CA PRO A 54 -8.84 1.14 -3.97
C PRO A 54 -7.33 1.15 -3.64
N LEU A 55 -6.62 2.13 -4.20
CA LEU A 55 -5.17 2.25 -4.09
C LEU A 55 -4.81 3.71 -3.81
N PRO A 56 -3.73 3.98 -3.05
CA PRO A 56 -3.24 5.35 -2.87
C PRO A 56 -2.49 5.76 -4.12
N MET A 57 -3.12 6.54 -5.01
CA MET A 57 -2.52 7.01 -6.25
C MET A 57 -1.93 8.42 -6.10
N THR A 58 -2.28 9.11 -5.02
CA THR A 58 -1.72 10.40 -4.61
C THR A 58 -1.24 10.36 -3.15
N GLY A 59 -0.56 11.42 -2.71
CA GLY A 59 0.02 11.50 -1.36
C GLY A 59 1.39 10.80 -1.23
N SER A 60 1.86 10.64 0.02
CA SER A 60 3.19 10.06 0.32
C SER A 60 3.29 8.57 -0.02
N GLU A 61 2.16 7.86 -0.07
CA GLU A 61 2.08 6.43 -0.36
C GLU A 61 1.85 6.13 -1.85
N ALA A 62 1.78 7.15 -2.72
CA ALA A 62 1.51 7.02 -4.16
C ALA A 62 2.41 6.02 -4.90
N THR A 63 3.64 5.84 -4.41
CA THR A 63 4.60 4.89 -4.98
C THR A 63 4.15 3.43 -4.80
N TYR A 64 3.56 3.09 -3.65
CA TYR A 64 3.00 1.77 -3.41
C TYR A 64 1.76 1.52 -4.26
N GLY A 65 0.83 2.48 -4.33
CA GLY A 65 -0.36 2.32 -5.14
C GLY A 65 -0.04 2.14 -6.62
N LYS A 66 0.95 2.89 -7.14
CA LYS A 66 1.37 2.71 -8.54
C LYS A 66 2.01 1.36 -8.81
N ASP A 67 2.85 0.89 -7.88
CA ASP A 67 3.49 -0.42 -7.98
C ASP A 67 2.47 -1.57 -7.95
N MET A 68 1.50 -1.49 -7.03
CA MET A 68 0.39 -2.45 -6.94
C MET A 68 -0.48 -2.42 -8.20
N GLU A 69 -0.85 -1.23 -8.70
CA GLU A 69 -1.65 -1.08 -9.94
C GLU A 69 -0.95 -1.74 -11.14
N ASN A 70 0.36 -1.57 -11.27
CA ASN A 70 1.16 -2.17 -12.33
C ASN A 70 1.14 -3.72 -12.25
N ALA A 71 1.30 -4.27 -11.05
CA ALA A 71 1.26 -5.72 -10.82
C ALA A 71 -0.13 -6.31 -11.09
N ILE A 72 -1.18 -5.63 -10.62
CA ILE A 72 -2.59 -5.96 -10.92
C ILE A 72 -2.82 -5.97 -12.43
N LYS A 73 -2.35 -4.95 -13.16
CA LYS A 73 -2.48 -4.87 -14.62
C LYS A 73 -1.81 -6.05 -15.32
N MET A 74 -0.63 -6.48 -14.86
CA MET A 74 0.02 -7.68 -15.40
C MET A 74 -0.84 -8.93 -15.22
N ALA A 75 -1.34 -9.17 -14.00
CA ALA A 75 -2.18 -10.32 -13.71
C ALA A 75 -3.48 -10.30 -14.54
N VAL A 76 -4.11 -9.13 -14.70
CA VAL A 76 -5.30 -8.95 -15.55
C VAL A 76 -5.00 -9.28 -17.02
N ASP A 77 -3.90 -8.77 -17.57
CA ASP A 77 -3.49 -9.04 -18.94
C ASP A 77 -3.26 -10.55 -19.16
N GLU A 78 -2.64 -11.23 -18.20
CA GLU A 78 -2.43 -12.68 -18.26
C GLU A 78 -3.73 -13.48 -18.17
N VAL A 79 -4.65 -13.11 -17.29
CA VAL A 79 -5.97 -13.75 -17.19
C VAL A 79 -6.74 -13.58 -18.50
N ASN A 80 -6.71 -12.37 -19.08
CA ASN A 80 -7.37 -12.06 -20.34
C ASN A 80 -6.74 -12.82 -21.53
N ALA A 81 -5.42 -12.94 -21.58
CA ALA A 81 -4.72 -13.73 -22.60
C ALA A 81 -5.07 -15.22 -22.52
N LYS A 82 -5.45 -15.72 -21.34
CA LYS A 82 -5.93 -17.10 -21.11
C LYS A 82 -7.44 -17.27 -21.36
N GLY A 83 -8.09 -16.32 -22.03
CA GLY A 83 -9.52 -16.37 -22.38
C GLY A 83 -10.47 -15.73 -21.35
N GLY A 84 -9.93 -15.08 -20.32
CA GLY A 84 -10.69 -14.35 -19.31
C GLY A 84 -11.49 -15.26 -18.35
N ILE A 85 -12.65 -14.76 -17.90
CA ILE A 85 -13.57 -15.45 -17.01
C ILE A 85 -14.86 -15.72 -17.79
N ASN A 86 -15.19 -16.98 -18.01
CA ASN A 86 -16.36 -17.38 -18.81
C ASN A 86 -16.40 -16.69 -20.19
N GLY A 87 -15.24 -16.52 -20.83
CA GLY A 87 -15.10 -15.85 -22.13
C GLY A 87 -15.15 -14.32 -22.10
N LYS A 88 -15.29 -13.70 -20.92
CA LYS A 88 -15.30 -12.24 -20.73
C LYS A 88 -13.97 -11.76 -20.18
N LYS A 89 -13.53 -10.59 -20.65
CA LYS A 89 -12.30 -9.96 -20.17
C LYS A 89 -12.52 -9.28 -18.82
N LEU A 90 -11.48 -9.29 -18.00
CA LEU A 90 -11.35 -8.42 -16.85
C LEU A 90 -10.95 -7.01 -17.29
N ALA A 91 -11.57 -6.01 -16.68
CA ALA A 91 -11.19 -4.60 -16.78
C ALA A 91 -11.04 -4.04 -15.37
N THR A 92 -10.18 -3.03 -15.17
CA THR A 92 -9.97 -2.42 -13.86
C THR A 92 -10.53 -1.01 -13.80
N VAL A 93 -11.00 -0.62 -12.63
CA VAL A 93 -11.41 0.75 -12.29
C VAL A 93 -10.65 1.17 -11.04
N THR A 94 -9.73 2.11 -11.18
CA THR A 94 -8.96 2.62 -10.05
C THR A 94 -9.76 3.69 -9.29
N GLY A 95 -9.77 3.59 -7.97
CA GLY A 95 -10.27 4.59 -7.04
C GLY A 95 -9.11 5.05 -6.16
N ASP A 96 -8.67 6.30 -6.34
CA ASP A 96 -7.61 6.88 -5.52
C ASP A 96 -8.10 7.12 -4.10
N ASP A 97 -7.59 6.35 -3.14
CA ASP A 97 -7.93 6.49 -1.72
C ASP A 97 -7.00 7.44 -0.96
N ALA A 98 -5.88 7.84 -1.55
CA ALA A 98 -4.82 8.67 -0.97
C ALA A 98 -4.36 8.28 0.45
N CYS A 99 -4.63 7.05 0.89
CA CYS A 99 -4.51 6.63 2.29
C CYS A 99 -5.28 7.51 3.29
N ASP A 100 -6.37 8.15 2.83
CA ASP A 100 -7.23 9.01 3.64
C ASP A 100 -8.63 8.37 3.82
N PRO A 101 -9.17 8.28 5.05
CA PRO A 101 -10.47 7.64 5.30
C PRO A 101 -11.66 8.27 4.54
N GLN A 102 -11.68 9.59 4.39
CA GLN A 102 -12.76 10.30 3.73
C GLN A 102 -12.68 10.10 2.21
N GLN A 103 -11.49 10.23 1.64
CA GLN A 103 -11.27 9.98 0.22
C GLN A 103 -11.50 8.51 -0.14
N ALA A 104 -11.07 7.57 0.71
CA ALA A 104 -11.34 6.14 0.53
C ALA A 104 -12.84 5.82 0.47
N THR A 105 -13.63 6.46 1.34
CA THR A 105 -15.10 6.34 1.33
C THR A 105 -15.69 6.85 0.01
N ALA A 106 -15.21 7.99 -0.50
CA ALA A 106 -15.65 8.53 -1.79
C ALA A 106 -15.24 7.62 -2.97
N ALA A 107 -14.00 7.12 -2.95
CA ALA A 107 -13.50 6.18 -3.95
C ALA A 107 -14.31 4.88 -3.94
N ALA A 108 -14.61 4.31 -2.77
CA ALA A 108 -15.43 3.11 -2.64
C ALA A 108 -16.83 3.29 -3.25
N ASN A 109 -17.49 4.41 -2.97
CA ASN A 109 -18.79 4.72 -3.56
C ASN A 109 -18.71 4.88 -5.09
N LYS A 110 -17.67 5.54 -5.61
CA LYS A 110 -17.42 5.62 -7.06
C LYS A 110 -17.26 4.24 -7.68
N LEU A 111 -16.48 3.35 -7.07
CA LEU A 111 -16.29 1.98 -7.57
C LEU A 111 -17.60 1.20 -7.61
N VAL A 112 -18.42 1.32 -6.56
CA VAL A 112 -19.77 0.74 -6.53
C VAL A 112 -20.64 1.30 -7.67
N SER A 113 -20.66 2.62 -7.87
CA SER A 113 -21.44 3.26 -8.94
C SER A 113 -20.97 2.87 -10.35
N GLU A 114 -19.68 2.54 -10.51
CA GLU A 114 -19.11 2.04 -11.77
C GLU A 114 -19.49 0.60 -12.09
N GLY A 115 -20.18 -0.09 -11.18
CA GLY A 115 -20.67 -1.45 -11.39
C GLY A 115 -19.57 -2.50 -11.35
N VAL A 116 -18.54 -2.29 -10.53
CA VAL A 116 -17.52 -3.33 -10.26
C VAL A 116 -18.17 -4.55 -9.61
N VAL A 117 -17.63 -5.74 -9.88
CA VAL A 117 -18.14 -7.01 -9.33
C VAL A 117 -17.32 -7.54 -8.16
N ALA A 118 -16.12 -6.99 -7.96
CA ALA A 118 -15.18 -7.37 -6.91
C ALA A 118 -14.20 -6.22 -6.66
N ILE A 119 -13.55 -6.25 -5.50
CA ILE A 119 -12.55 -5.28 -5.06
C ILE A 119 -11.23 -6.00 -4.78
N VAL A 120 -10.13 -5.45 -5.30
CA VAL A 120 -8.78 -6.00 -5.15
C VAL A 120 -7.83 -4.82 -4.93
N GLY A 121 -7.19 -4.75 -3.77
CA GLY A 121 -6.35 -3.60 -3.39
C GLY A 121 -6.28 -3.39 -1.88
N GLY A 122 -6.26 -2.13 -1.44
CA GLY A 122 -6.26 -1.76 -0.04
C GLY A 122 -4.88 -1.78 0.60
N TYR A 123 -4.24 -0.60 0.60
CA TYR A 123 -2.90 -0.41 1.16
C TYR A 123 -2.93 0.04 2.63
N CYS A 124 -3.58 1.17 2.93
CA CYS A 124 -3.62 1.72 4.28
C CYS A 124 -4.81 1.21 5.09
N SER A 125 -4.56 0.65 6.29
CA SER A 125 -5.63 0.18 7.18
C SER A 125 -6.65 1.28 7.51
N GLY A 126 -6.21 2.53 7.68
CA GLY A 126 -7.10 3.67 7.93
C GLY A 126 -8.06 3.98 6.77
N ALA A 127 -7.64 3.72 5.53
CA ALA A 127 -8.46 3.86 4.33
C ALA A 127 -9.36 2.64 4.11
N VAL A 128 -8.88 1.43 4.41
CA VAL A 128 -9.63 0.17 4.18
C VAL A 128 -10.82 0.02 5.12
N VAL A 129 -10.63 0.21 6.43
CA VAL A 129 -11.67 -0.03 7.45
C VAL A 129 -13.03 0.64 7.15
N PRO A 130 -13.12 1.93 6.79
CA PRO A 130 -14.42 2.55 6.49
C PRO A 130 -15.12 2.02 5.22
N THR A 131 -14.40 1.32 4.34
CA THR A 131 -14.96 0.79 3.07
C THR A 131 -15.62 -0.57 3.21
N LEU A 132 -15.34 -1.30 4.29
CA LEU A 132 -15.76 -2.70 4.48
C LEU A 132 -17.29 -2.86 4.34
N THR A 133 -18.05 -2.02 5.05
CA THR A 133 -19.52 -2.06 5.00
C THR A 133 -20.06 -1.67 3.62
N ILE A 134 -19.45 -0.68 2.95
CA ILE A 134 -19.88 -0.19 1.63
C ILE A 134 -19.83 -1.33 0.60
N TYR A 135 -18.72 -2.08 0.57
CA TYR A 135 -18.57 -3.20 -0.34
C TYR A 135 -19.47 -4.38 0.04
N ASN A 136 -19.67 -4.62 1.33
CA ASN A 136 -20.52 -5.71 1.81
C ASN A 136 -22.00 -5.50 1.50
N GLU A 137 -22.53 -4.28 1.61
CA GLU A 137 -23.91 -3.95 1.23
C GLU A 137 -24.22 -4.29 -0.24
N LYS A 138 -23.19 -4.35 -1.08
CA LYS A 138 -23.27 -4.73 -2.49
C LYS A 138 -22.84 -6.17 -2.76
N ASN A 139 -22.54 -6.95 -1.73
CA ASN A 139 -22.00 -8.32 -1.79
C ASN A 139 -20.70 -8.40 -2.60
N LEU A 140 -19.88 -7.35 -2.64
CA LEU A 140 -18.64 -7.37 -3.39
C LEU A 140 -17.56 -8.13 -2.60
N PRO A 141 -16.97 -9.22 -3.11
CA PRO A 141 -15.78 -9.79 -2.50
C PRO A 141 -14.66 -8.77 -2.51
N PHE A 142 -13.95 -8.64 -1.39
CA PHE A 142 -12.83 -7.72 -1.24
C PHE A 142 -11.57 -8.47 -0.83
N ILE A 143 -10.56 -8.50 -1.71
CA ILE A 143 -9.23 -9.04 -1.40
C ILE A 143 -8.31 -7.88 -1.02
N VAL A 144 -7.87 -7.89 0.24
CA VAL A 144 -6.95 -6.91 0.81
C VAL A 144 -5.51 -7.39 0.69
N GLU A 145 -4.69 -6.61 0.01
CA GLU A 145 -3.36 -7.01 -0.44
C GLU A 145 -2.23 -6.58 0.49
N ALA A 146 -2.47 -5.57 1.34
CA ALA A 146 -1.43 -4.99 2.18
C ALA A 146 -1.94 -4.62 3.57
N ALA A 147 -3.08 -3.92 3.68
CA ALA A 147 -3.59 -3.45 4.96
C ALA A 147 -3.80 -4.62 5.95
N ASN A 148 -3.24 -4.49 7.16
CA ASN A 148 -3.06 -5.61 8.07
C ASN A 148 -3.65 -5.41 9.47
N SER A 149 -4.26 -4.25 9.77
CA SER A 149 -4.83 -4.02 11.10
C SER A 149 -5.91 -5.06 11.44
N SER A 150 -5.90 -5.52 12.69
CA SER A 150 -6.93 -6.38 13.27
C SER A 150 -8.33 -5.76 13.17
N LYS A 151 -8.44 -4.42 13.12
CA LYS A 151 -9.73 -3.74 12.87
C LYS A 151 -10.41 -4.19 11.58
N ILE A 152 -9.63 -4.58 10.56
CA ILE A 152 -10.18 -5.10 9.31
C ILE A 152 -10.92 -6.39 9.57
N THR A 153 -10.29 -7.32 10.31
CA THR A 153 -10.90 -8.59 10.69
C THR A 153 -12.07 -8.40 11.66
N ASP A 154 -11.90 -7.57 12.69
CA ASP A 154 -12.90 -7.33 13.74
C ASP A 154 -14.19 -6.71 13.19
N GLN A 155 -14.07 -5.88 12.15
CA GLN A 155 -15.18 -5.19 11.51
C GLN A 155 -15.59 -5.81 10.17
N ASN A 156 -14.98 -6.94 9.78
CA ASN A 156 -15.29 -7.62 8.54
C ASN A 156 -16.71 -8.22 8.60
N PRO A 157 -17.66 -7.74 7.79
CA PRO A 157 -19.02 -8.29 7.77
C PRO A 157 -19.09 -9.65 7.04
N GLY A 158 -17.99 -10.13 6.48
CA GLY A 158 -17.85 -11.50 5.97
C GLY A 158 -17.47 -11.62 4.49
N ASN A 159 -17.23 -10.50 3.79
CA ASN A 159 -16.86 -10.47 2.36
C ASN A 159 -15.39 -10.09 2.11
N THR A 160 -14.63 -9.75 3.16
CA THR A 160 -13.24 -9.28 3.04
C THR A 160 -12.26 -10.41 3.36
N PHE A 161 -11.18 -10.51 2.58
CA PHE A 161 -10.17 -11.56 2.65
C PHE A 161 -8.78 -10.92 2.64
N GLN A 162 -7.97 -11.16 3.67
CA GLN A 162 -6.61 -10.60 3.76
C GLN A 162 -5.60 -11.64 3.29
N ILE A 163 -4.86 -11.33 2.21
CA ILE A 163 -3.80 -12.20 1.67
C ILE A 163 -2.40 -11.79 2.13
N ASN A 164 -2.26 -10.61 2.74
CA ASN A 164 -1.11 -10.27 3.56
C ASN A 164 -1.27 -10.85 4.97
N GLY A 165 -0.16 -11.06 5.68
CA GLY A 165 -0.19 -11.33 7.11
C GLY A 165 -0.83 -10.16 7.88
N THR A 166 -1.46 -10.46 9.02
CA THR A 166 -2.11 -9.47 9.88
C THR A 166 -1.12 -8.79 10.83
N ALA A 167 -1.56 -7.76 11.54
CA ALA A 167 -0.80 -7.14 12.63
C ALA A 167 -0.41 -8.15 13.73
N VAL A 168 -1.21 -9.21 13.95
CA VAL A 168 -0.87 -10.32 14.87
C VAL A 168 0.34 -11.08 14.35
N HIS A 169 0.34 -11.47 13.07
CA HIS A 169 1.47 -12.16 12.43
C HIS A 169 2.75 -11.32 12.46
N GLN A 170 2.61 -10.03 12.19
CA GLN A 170 3.73 -9.10 12.22
C GLN A 170 4.26 -8.90 13.65
N THR A 171 3.37 -8.78 14.63
CA THR A 171 3.73 -8.70 16.06
C THR A 171 4.51 -9.93 16.52
N GLN A 172 4.08 -11.12 16.13
CA GLN A 172 4.81 -12.36 16.42
C GLN A 172 6.22 -12.31 15.84
N LYS A 173 6.36 -11.91 14.56
CA LYS A 173 7.65 -11.75 13.89
C LYS A 173 8.53 -10.69 14.54
N ALA A 174 7.94 -9.57 14.98
CA ALA A 174 8.63 -8.50 15.70
C ALA A 174 9.20 -9.02 17.02
N VAL A 175 8.38 -9.69 17.84
CA VAL A 175 8.79 -10.24 19.13
C VAL A 175 9.88 -11.32 18.98
N GLU A 176 9.78 -12.18 17.97
CA GLU A 176 10.84 -13.13 17.62
C GLU A 176 12.16 -12.43 17.31
N LEU A 177 12.10 -11.38 16.49
CA LEU A 177 13.28 -10.58 16.14
C LEU A 177 13.86 -9.86 17.36
N PHE A 178 13.03 -9.25 18.22
CA PHE A 178 13.50 -8.56 19.42
C PHE A 178 14.25 -9.52 20.36
N LYS A 179 13.74 -10.75 20.52
CA LYS A 179 14.43 -11.82 21.26
C LYS A 179 15.75 -12.21 20.61
N LYS A 180 15.78 -12.40 19.28
CA LYS A 180 17.01 -12.71 18.52
C LYS A 180 18.07 -11.61 18.67
N LEU A 181 17.64 -10.35 18.77
CA LEU A 181 18.50 -9.19 18.98
C LEU A 181 18.91 -9.00 20.46
N GLY A 182 18.36 -9.78 21.38
CA GLY A 182 18.63 -9.65 22.81
C GLY A 182 18.12 -8.35 23.42
N ALA A 183 17.10 -7.74 22.82
CA ALA A 183 16.52 -6.48 23.30
C ALA A 183 15.90 -6.66 24.69
N LYS A 184 16.07 -5.65 25.56
CA LYS A 184 15.51 -5.63 26.92
C LYS A 184 14.65 -4.39 27.14
N ASN A 185 15.07 -3.26 26.60
CA ASN A 185 14.43 -1.96 26.75
C ASN A 185 13.89 -1.50 25.39
N VAL A 186 12.70 -1.97 25.04
CA VAL A 186 12.07 -1.62 23.77
C VAL A 186 11.33 -0.29 23.91
N ALA A 187 11.57 0.62 22.97
CA ALA A 187 10.73 1.79 22.74
C ALA A 187 9.91 1.60 21.47
N ILE A 188 8.64 1.96 21.50
CA ILE A 188 7.71 1.85 20.38
C ILE A 188 7.29 3.26 19.97
N VAL A 189 7.32 3.54 18.68
CA VAL A 189 6.96 4.83 18.10
C VAL A 189 5.97 4.61 16.96
N GLU A 190 4.82 5.27 17.02
CA GLU A 190 3.72 5.13 16.06
C GLU A 190 3.23 6.48 15.52
N GLN A 191 2.34 6.51 14.52
CA GLN A 191 1.83 7.73 13.88
C GLN A 191 0.33 8.02 14.12
N GLY A 192 -0.31 7.25 15.01
CA GLY A 192 -1.70 7.46 15.43
C GLY A 192 -2.77 6.98 14.45
N ASP A 193 -2.40 6.40 13.31
CA ASP A 193 -3.35 5.83 12.36
C ASP A 193 -3.71 4.37 12.69
N ALA A 194 -4.73 3.82 12.01
CA ALA A 194 -5.25 2.49 12.30
C ALA A 194 -4.21 1.37 12.13
N TYR A 195 -3.24 1.52 11.22
CA TYR A 195 -2.15 0.56 11.06
C TYR A 195 -1.13 0.73 12.19
N SER A 196 -0.57 1.93 12.34
CA SER A 196 0.54 2.17 13.26
C SER A 196 0.16 1.90 14.72
N SER A 197 -1.03 2.34 15.13
CA SER A 197 -1.51 2.19 16.51
C SER A 197 -1.79 0.75 16.87
N ASP A 198 -2.32 -0.01 15.93
CA ASP A 198 -2.69 -1.39 16.18
C ASP A 198 -1.44 -2.27 16.31
N LEU A 199 -0.48 -2.14 15.38
CA LEU A 199 0.80 -2.83 15.46
C LEU A 199 1.59 -2.45 16.74
N ALA A 200 1.61 -1.17 17.11
CA ALA A 200 2.28 -0.69 18.31
C ALA A 200 1.68 -1.29 19.59
N LYS A 201 0.35 -1.21 19.74
CA LYS A 201 -0.35 -1.73 20.93
C LYS A 201 -0.24 -3.24 21.05
N GLN A 202 -0.38 -3.97 19.94
CA GLN A 202 -0.22 -5.42 19.93
C GLN A 202 1.20 -5.83 20.29
N THR A 203 2.21 -5.14 19.73
CA THR A 203 3.62 -5.42 20.03
C THR A 203 3.96 -5.10 21.48
N GLU A 204 3.48 -3.97 22.02
CA GLU A 204 3.65 -3.64 23.44
C GLU A 204 3.05 -4.72 24.33
N ALA A 205 1.80 -5.12 24.07
CA ALA A 205 1.11 -6.13 24.85
C ALA A 205 1.82 -7.49 24.79
N ALA A 206 2.22 -7.94 23.60
CA ALA A 206 2.91 -9.21 23.40
C ALA A 206 4.30 -9.21 24.05
N TRP A 207 5.03 -8.10 23.98
CA TRP A 207 6.36 -7.98 24.59
C TRP A 207 6.30 -8.01 26.12
N LYS A 208 5.34 -7.27 26.70
CA LYS A 208 5.07 -7.29 28.15
C LYS A 208 4.59 -8.67 28.63
N ALA A 209 3.70 -9.32 27.88
CA ALA A 209 3.23 -10.67 28.19
C ALA A 209 4.37 -11.71 28.17
N ALA A 210 5.41 -11.48 27.38
CA ALA A 210 6.64 -12.29 27.39
C ALA A 210 7.61 -11.96 28.54
N GLY A 211 7.22 -11.11 29.50
CA GLY A 211 8.00 -10.76 30.69
C GLY A 211 9.04 -9.66 30.48
N ASN A 212 8.98 -8.92 29.37
CA ASN A 212 9.96 -7.90 29.02
C ASN A 212 9.44 -6.47 29.22
N THR A 213 10.31 -5.48 29.09
CA THR A 213 10.01 -4.06 29.34
C THR A 213 9.82 -3.29 28.04
N VAL A 214 8.74 -2.49 28.00
CA VAL A 214 8.59 -1.37 27.07
C VAL A 214 8.87 -0.09 27.86
N VAL A 215 9.98 0.58 27.53
CA VAL A 215 10.44 1.78 28.25
C VAL A 215 9.75 3.06 27.76
N SER A 216 9.20 3.03 26.54
CA SER A 216 8.44 4.13 25.97
C SER A 216 7.45 3.63 24.93
N HIS A 217 6.27 4.25 24.89
CA HIS A 217 5.34 4.19 23.78
C HIS A 217 4.98 5.64 23.44
N ASP A 218 5.46 6.11 22.30
CA ASP A 218 5.28 7.48 21.84
C ASP A 218 4.45 7.51 20.56
N VAL A 219 3.63 8.55 20.42
CA VAL A 219 2.82 8.81 19.23
C VAL A 219 3.34 10.08 18.57
N THR A 220 3.68 10.00 17.29
CA THR A 220 4.04 11.13 16.44
C THR A 220 2.90 11.41 15.46
N THR A 221 3.05 12.45 14.65
CA THR A 221 2.12 12.74 13.56
C THR A 221 2.76 12.42 12.21
N LYS A 222 1.93 12.17 11.20
CA LYS A 222 2.37 12.05 9.81
C LYS A 222 2.95 13.39 9.34
N GLY A 223 4.14 13.35 8.74
CA GLY A 223 4.86 14.53 8.27
C GLY A 223 5.63 15.29 9.36
N GLU A 224 5.78 14.75 10.56
CA GLU A 224 6.67 15.31 11.59
C GLU A 224 8.10 15.49 11.02
N GLN A 225 8.68 16.66 11.26
CA GLN A 225 10.00 17.03 10.74
C GLN A 225 11.08 17.07 11.83
N ASP A 226 10.70 17.15 13.11
CA ASP A 226 11.61 17.23 14.24
C ASP A 226 11.29 16.16 15.31
N PHE A 227 12.14 15.14 15.35
CA PHE A 227 12.13 14.08 16.36
C PHE A 227 13.17 14.31 17.46
N SER A 228 13.80 15.48 17.58
CA SER A 228 14.90 15.71 18.54
C SER A 228 14.50 15.48 20.00
N SER A 229 13.29 15.88 20.38
CA SER A 229 12.72 15.65 21.72
C SER A 229 12.48 14.16 21.99
N LEU A 230 11.91 13.45 21.00
CA LEU A 230 11.72 12.01 21.02
C LEU A 230 13.06 11.30 21.18
N VAL A 231 14.05 11.59 20.33
CA VAL A 231 15.39 10.99 20.38
C VAL A 231 16.04 11.19 21.75
N THR A 232 15.91 12.39 22.34
CA THR A 232 16.43 12.68 23.68
C THR A 232 15.75 11.82 24.75
N SER A 233 14.43 11.67 24.68
CA SER A 233 13.63 10.85 25.61
C SER A 233 13.98 9.36 25.50
N LEU A 234 14.10 8.83 24.27
CA LEU A 234 14.42 7.42 24.03
C LEU A 234 15.80 7.06 24.58
N LYS A 235 16.78 7.97 24.46
CA LYS A 235 18.11 7.79 25.04
C LYS A 235 18.09 7.86 26.57
N SER A 236 17.38 8.82 27.18
CA SER A 236 17.34 8.94 28.63
C SER A 236 16.66 7.76 29.32
N LYS A 237 15.74 7.10 28.61
CA LYS A 237 15.09 5.84 29.01
C LYS A 237 15.93 4.58 28.73
N ASN A 238 17.17 4.73 28.24
CA ASN A 238 18.08 3.63 27.90
C ASN A 238 17.45 2.57 26.97
N ALA A 239 16.67 3.02 25.98
CA ALA A 239 16.14 2.11 24.97
C ALA A 239 17.30 1.43 24.22
N ASP A 240 17.27 0.10 24.10
CA ASP A 240 18.25 -0.67 23.33
C ASP A 240 17.70 -1.13 21.97
N LEU A 241 16.38 -0.99 21.79
CA LEU A 241 15.69 -1.15 20.52
C LEU A 241 14.60 -0.08 20.37
N VAL A 242 14.53 0.54 19.19
CA VAL A 242 13.39 1.38 18.76
C VAL A 242 12.62 0.66 17.67
N PHE A 243 11.31 0.51 17.86
CA PHE A 243 10.40 -0.04 16.87
C PHE A 243 9.48 1.06 16.32
N TRP A 244 9.65 1.37 15.04
CA TRP A 244 8.81 2.29 14.29
C TRP A 244 7.72 1.51 13.56
N THR A 245 6.45 1.74 13.89
CA THR A 245 5.33 0.94 13.37
C THR A 245 4.63 1.55 12.16
N ALA A 246 5.27 2.50 11.48
CA ALA A 246 4.61 3.29 10.43
C ALA A 246 5.43 3.39 9.12
N TYR A 247 5.26 4.46 8.35
CA TYR A 247 5.64 4.51 6.93
C TYR A 247 7.07 4.98 6.66
N TYR A 248 7.59 4.64 5.47
CA TYR A 248 9.02 4.82 5.12
C TYR A 248 9.52 6.26 5.19
N ALA A 249 8.70 7.25 4.82
CA ALA A 249 9.17 8.64 4.66
C ALA A 249 9.58 9.25 6.00
N ASP A 250 8.68 9.20 6.99
CA ASP A 250 8.94 9.69 8.33
C ASP A 250 9.87 8.73 9.09
N GLY A 251 9.80 7.43 8.81
CA GLY A 251 10.73 6.43 9.34
C GLY A 251 12.19 6.70 8.94
N ALA A 252 12.45 7.08 7.68
CA ALA A 252 13.78 7.46 7.21
C ALA A 252 14.33 8.69 7.95
N LEU A 253 13.46 9.67 8.23
CA LEU A 253 13.82 10.86 8.98
C LEU A 253 14.09 10.54 10.46
N LEU A 254 13.24 9.74 11.09
CA LEU A 254 13.44 9.26 12.46
C LEU A 254 14.77 8.50 12.59
N ILE A 255 15.08 7.58 11.67
CA ILE A 255 16.35 6.84 11.62
C ILE A 255 17.54 7.81 11.57
N LYS A 256 17.49 8.80 10.68
CA LYS A 256 18.53 9.83 10.59
C LYS A 256 18.73 10.56 11.91
N GLN A 257 17.64 11.06 12.50
CA GLN A 257 17.70 11.85 13.72
C GLN A 257 18.12 11.02 14.93
N LEU A 258 17.72 9.75 15.02
CA LEU A 258 18.23 8.79 16.01
C LEU A 258 19.76 8.67 15.91
N ARG A 259 20.29 8.40 14.71
CA ARG A 259 21.75 8.24 14.52
C ARG A 259 22.51 9.54 14.74
N GLN A 260 22.01 10.68 14.26
CA GLN A 260 22.58 12.02 14.50
C GLN A 260 22.58 12.38 15.98
N GLY A 261 21.52 12.04 16.71
CA GLY A 261 21.41 12.18 18.16
C GLY A 261 22.25 11.17 18.95
N GLY A 262 23.01 10.30 18.27
CA GLY A 262 23.95 9.36 18.89
C GLY A 262 23.30 8.07 19.41
N TYR A 263 22.06 7.75 19.03
CA TYR A 263 21.43 6.47 19.36
C TYR A 263 22.17 5.31 18.68
N LYS A 264 22.62 4.33 19.47
CA LYS A 264 23.40 3.16 19.00
C LYS A 264 22.63 1.84 19.04
N GLY A 265 21.43 1.83 19.61
CA GLY A 265 20.61 0.63 19.68
C GLY A 265 20.07 0.18 18.33
N SER A 266 19.43 -0.99 18.34
CA SER A 266 18.77 -1.58 17.19
C SER A 266 17.60 -0.72 16.75
N ILE A 267 17.42 -0.56 15.44
CA ILE A 267 16.21 0.05 14.88
C ILE A 267 15.49 -1.03 14.09
N VAL A 268 14.21 -1.21 14.40
CA VAL A 268 13.30 -2.06 13.66
C VAL A 268 12.18 -1.18 13.12
N VAL A 269 11.76 -1.41 11.88
CA VAL A 269 10.62 -0.74 11.28
C VAL A 269 9.59 -1.75 10.81
N GLY A 270 8.32 -1.35 10.82
CA GLY A 270 7.19 -2.11 10.26
C GLY A 270 7.24 -2.19 8.73
N ASP A 271 6.30 -2.94 8.17
CA ASP A 271 6.18 -3.22 6.74
C ASP A 271 5.75 -2.02 5.89
N GLY A 272 5.09 -1.03 6.50
CA GLY A 272 4.89 0.29 5.87
C GLY A 272 6.19 1.02 5.53
N SER A 273 7.33 0.55 6.04
CA SER A 273 8.67 1.04 5.71
C SER A 273 9.45 0.15 4.73
N SER A 274 8.84 -0.93 4.20
CA SER A 274 9.48 -1.81 3.21
C SER A 274 9.46 -1.17 1.81
N ASP A 275 10.37 -0.22 1.59
CA ASP A 275 10.59 0.43 0.28
C ASP A 275 12.06 0.84 0.14
N PRO A 276 12.70 0.68 -1.03
CA PRO A 276 14.05 1.15 -1.29
C PRO A 276 14.27 2.65 -0.99
N LYS A 277 13.22 3.48 -1.05
CA LYS A 277 13.24 4.89 -0.65
C LYS A 277 13.58 5.06 0.82
N LEU A 278 13.26 4.11 1.71
CA LEU A 278 13.74 4.14 3.09
C LEU A 278 15.28 4.21 3.11
N ILE A 279 15.94 3.35 2.33
CA ILE A 279 17.41 3.31 2.23
C ILE A 279 17.93 4.61 1.63
N GLN A 280 17.36 5.05 0.51
CA GLN A 280 17.76 6.28 -0.17
C GLN A 280 17.63 7.51 0.75
N MET A 281 16.50 7.61 1.45
CA MET A 281 16.18 8.74 2.31
C MET A 281 16.93 8.68 3.63
N ALA A 282 17.18 7.51 4.22
CA ALA A 282 17.97 7.39 5.45
C ALA A 282 19.48 7.55 5.18
N GLY A 283 19.94 7.18 3.98
CA GLY A 283 21.36 7.16 3.63
C GLY A 283 22.16 6.26 4.56
N ALA A 284 23.38 6.66 4.90
CA ALA A 284 24.26 5.89 5.79
C ALA A 284 23.66 5.64 7.20
N ALA A 285 22.71 6.46 7.65
CA ALA A 285 22.05 6.25 8.94
C ALA A 285 21.15 5.00 8.96
N GLY A 286 20.70 4.54 7.77
CA GLY A 286 19.88 3.34 7.61
C GLY A 286 20.61 2.03 7.87
N GLU A 287 21.95 2.01 7.80
CA GLU A 287 22.74 0.79 7.95
C GLU A 287 22.40 0.02 9.24
N GLY A 288 22.17 -1.28 9.10
CA GLY A 288 21.83 -2.18 10.19
C GLY A 288 20.35 -2.16 10.63
N THR A 289 19.52 -1.27 10.08
CA THR A 289 18.08 -1.22 10.39
C THR A 289 17.39 -2.49 9.90
N TYR A 290 16.57 -3.10 10.76
CA TYR A 290 15.75 -4.24 10.39
C TYR A 290 14.37 -3.79 9.92
N VAL A 291 13.82 -4.49 8.94
CA VAL A 291 12.51 -4.21 8.35
C VAL A 291 11.68 -5.47 8.41
N LEU A 292 10.53 -5.43 9.09
CA LEU A 292 9.50 -6.44 8.91
C LEU A 292 8.86 -6.18 7.55
N SER A 293 8.76 -7.18 6.68
CA SER A 293 8.33 -6.98 5.30
C SER A 293 7.37 -8.07 4.86
N PRO A 294 6.42 -7.79 3.94
CA PRO A 294 5.80 -8.86 3.17
C PRO A 294 6.87 -9.62 2.36
N PRO A 295 6.53 -10.78 1.79
CA PRO A 295 7.36 -11.48 0.82
C PRO A 295 7.63 -10.60 -0.41
N VAL A 296 8.87 -10.16 -0.60
CA VAL A 296 9.27 -9.32 -1.75
C VAL A 296 9.88 -10.15 -2.87
N ALA A 297 9.61 -9.76 -4.12
CA ALA A 297 9.95 -10.57 -5.29
C ALA A 297 11.44 -10.98 -5.38
N GLU A 298 12.34 -10.11 -4.91
CA GLU A 298 13.79 -10.35 -4.90
C GLU A 298 14.19 -11.62 -4.13
N PHE A 299 13.48 -11.96 -3.05
CA PHE A 299 13.77 -13.11 -2.20
C PHE A 299 12.84 -14.29 -2.44
N LEU A 300 12.07 -14.26 -3.53
CA LEU A 300 11.08 -15.28 -3.88
C LEU A 300 11.47 -15.97 -5.20
N PRO A 301 11.92 -17.24 -5.15
CA PRO A 301 12.19 -18.00 -6.37
C PRO A 301 10.98 -18.08 -7.31
N SER A 302 9.77 -18.21 -6.74
CA SER A 302 8.48 -18.19 -7.45
C SER A 302 8.24 -16.90 -8.23
N ALA A 303 8.75 -15.77 -7.75
CA ALA A 303 8.50 -14.44 -8.32
C ALA A 303 9.52 -14.01 -9.37
N LYS A 304 10.54 -14.83 -9.68
CA LYS A 304 11.60 -14.43 -10.63
C LYS A 304 11.06 -14.03 -11.99
N GLN A 305 10.20 -14.86 -12.60
CA GLN A 305 9.62 -14.57 -13.91
C GLN A 305 8.73 -13.32 -13.87
N PHE A 306 7.95 -13.17 -12.79
CA PHE A 306 7.15 -11.98 -12.56
C PHE A 306 8.01 -10.72 -12.46
N ALA A 307 9.10 -10.75 -11.68
CA ALA A 307 10.00 -9.61 -11.51
C ALA A 307 10.69 -9.20 -12.82
N ASP A 308 11.15 -10.18 -13.60
CA ASP A 308 11.77 -9.93 -14.90
C ASP A 308 10.75 -9.31 -15.89
N ALA A 309 9.53 -9.84 -15.93
CA ALA A 309 8.46 -9.32 -16.78
C ALA A 309 7.98 -7.92 -16.34
N TYR A 310 7.87 -7.70 -15.03
CA TYR A 310 7.50 -6.40 -14.45
C TYR A 310 8.54 -5.35 -14.82
N LYS A 311 9.83 -5.67 -14.66
CA LYS A 311 10.93 -4.78 -15.04
C LYS A 311 10.95 -4.49 -16.53
N ALA A 312 10.74 -5.50 -17.37
CA ALA A 312 10.67 -5.31 -18.82
C ALA A 312 9.49 -4.40 -19.24
N LYS A 313 8.35 -4.51 -18.57
CA LYS A 313 7.14 -3.76 -18.92
C LYS A 313 7.12 -2.33 -18.38
N PHE A 314 7.64 -2.11 -17.17
CA PHE A 314 7.50 -0.83 -16.47
C PHE A 314 8.83 -0.11 -16.22
N ASN A 315 9.95 -0.71 -16.64
CA ASN A 315 11.30 -0.16 -16.42
C ASN A 315 11.60 0.13 -14.94
N GLN A 316 11.03 -0.67 -14.04
CA GLN A 316 11.14 -0.54 -12.60
C GLN A 316 11.15 -1.95 -11.98
N THR A 317 11.88 -2.16 -10.90
CA THR A 317 11.74 -3.40 -10.10
C THR A 317 10.40 -3.38 -9.34
N PRO A 318 9.68 -4.50 -9.21
CA PRO A 318 8.48 -4.55 -8.38
C PRO A 318 8.79 -4.14 -6.94
N GLY A 319 7.91 -3.33 -6.35
CA GLY A 319 7.96 -2.97 -4.95
C GLY A 319 7.45 -4.08 -4.04
N ALA A 320 7.37 -3.78 -2.74
CA ALA A 320 7.19 -4.81 -1.70
C ALA A 320 5.83 -5.53 -1.77
N TYR A 321 4.79 -4.84 -2.24
CA TYR A 321 3.42 -5.39 -2.30
C TYR A 321 3.00 -5.84 -3.69
N ALA A 322 3.81 -5.59 -4.73
CA ALA A 322 3.53 -6.06 -6.09
C ALA A 322 3.28 -7.57 -6.21
N PRO A 323 4.02 -8.48 -5.54
CA PRO A 323 3.69 -9.92 -5.55
C PRO A 323 2.30 -10.23 -5.00
N LEU A 324 1.91 -9.60 -3.88
CA LEU A 324 0.59 -9.78 -3.28
C LEU A 324 -0.51 -9.21 -4.18
N ALA A 325 -0.26 -8.07 -4.83
CA ALA A 325 -1.21 -7.46 -5.76
C ALA A 325 -1.42 -8.30 -7.03
N TYR A 326 -0.35 -8.91 -7.53
CA TYR A 326 -0.43 -9.91 -8.59
C TYR A 326 -1.22 -11.15 -8.15
N ASP A 327 -0.96 -11.66 -6.94
CA ASP A 327 -1.67 -12.81 -6.38
C ASP A 327 -3.15 -12.53 -6.14
N GLY A 328 -3.53 -11.32 -5.74
CA GLY A 328 -4.91 -10.92 -5.49
C GLY A 328 -5.81 -11.10 -6.72
N ILE A 329 -5.35 -10.67 -7.89
CA ILE A 329 -6.08 -10.88 -9.16
C ILE A 329 -6.14 -12.36 -9.54
N ASN A 330 -5.03 -13.09 -9.41
CA ASN A 330 -5.01 -14.50 -9.77
C ASN A 330 -5.91 -15.34 -8.85
N LEU A 331 -5.94 -15.02 -7.56
CA LEU A 331 -6.85 -15.63 -6.58
C LEU A 331 -8.30 -15.30 -6.88
N LEU A 332 -8.62 -14.05 -7.22
CA LEU A 332 -9.97 -13.67 -7.62
C LEU A 332 -10.42 -14.43 -8.88
N ALA A 333 -9.55 -14.50 -9.89
CA ALA A 333 -9.81 -15.20 -11.14
C ALA A 333 -10.03 -16.70 -10.90
N ASP A 334 -9.23 -17.33 -10.04
CA ASP A 334 -9.43 -18.72 -9.60
C ASP A 334 -10.80 -18.91 -8.93
N ALA A 335 -11.14 -18.05 -7.97
CA ALA A 335 -12.41 -18.12 -7.25
C ALA A 335 -13.62 -17.95 -8.19
N MET A 336 -13.58 -16.99 -9.12
CA MET A 336 -14.62 -16.82 -10.13
C MET A 336 -14.76 -18.04 -11.04
N LYS A 337 -13.64 -18.66 -11.45
CA LYS A 337 -13.66 -19.90 -12.26
C LYS A 337 -14.25 -21.07 -11.49
N ARG A 338 -13.84 -21.28 -10.23
CA ARG A 338 -14.42 -22.34 -9.36
C ARG A 338 -15.90 -22.12 -9.08
N ALA A 339 -16.32 -20.87 -8.92
CA ALA A 339 -17.74 -20.51 -8.77
C ALA A 339 -18.54 -20.65 -10.08
N GLY A 340 -17.87 -20.68 -11.24
CA GLY A 340 -18.52 -20.59 -12.55
C GLY A 340 -19.29 -19.29 -12.77
N SER A 341 -19.02 -18.25 -11.97
CA SER A 341 -19.84 -17.03 -11.89
C SER A 341 -19.01 -15.84 -11.40
N THR A 342 -19.48 -14.63 -11.73
CA THR A 342 -19.01 -13.37 -11.14
C THR A 342 -20.01 -12.79 -10.14
N ASP A 343 -21.03 -13.56 -9.74
CA ASP A 343 -21.94 -13.18 -8.65
C ASP A 343 -21.16 -13.11 -7.33
N GLY A 344 -21.33 -11.99 -6.62
CA GLY A 344 -20.54 -11.69 -5.44
C GLY A 344 -20.66 -12.75 -4.35
N LYS A 345 -21.85 -13.28 -4.08
CA LYS A 345 -22.05 -14.32 -3.04
C LYS A 345 -21.38 -15.63 -3.43
N ALA A 346 -21.49 -16.03 -4.70
CA ALA A 346 -20.83 -17.22 -5.21
C ALA A 346 -19.29 -17.11 -5.12
N VAL A 347 -18.74 -15.94 -5.47
CA VAL A 347 -17.29 -15.69 -5.39
C VAL A 347 -16.81 -15.63 -3.93
N ILE A 348 -17.55 -14.99 -3.02
CA ILE A 348 -17.23 -14.98 -1.57
C ILE A 348 -17.18 -16.41 -1.02
N LYS A 349 -18.13 -17.27 -1.41
CA LYS A 349 -18.11 -18.69 -1.03
C LYS A 349 -16.86 -19.40 -1.56
N ALA A 350 -16.54 -19.22 -2.84
CA ALA A 350 -15.36 -19.83 -3.46
C ALA A 350 -14.05 -19.34 -2.79
N LEU A 351 -13.95 -18.06 -2.47
CA LEU A 351 -12.82 -17.49 -1.72
C LEU A 351 -12.69 -18.13 -0.34
N THR A 352 -13.80 -18.28 0.40
CA THR A 352 -13.82 -18.93 1.72
C THR A 352 -13.33 -20.39 1.67
N GLU A 353 -13.55 -21.08 0.55
CA GLU A 353 -13.13 -22.47 0.34
C GLU A 353 -11.68 -22.62 -0.17
N THR A 354 -10.96 -21.50 -0.34
CA THR A 354 -9.58 -21.51 -0.85
C THR A 354 -8.64 -22.22 0.12
N LYS A 355 -7.89 -23.19 -0.41
CA LYS A 355 -6.82 -23.90 0.30
C LYS A 355 -5.63 -24.07 -0.64
N ASP A 356 -4.44 -23.85 -0.10
CA ASP A 356 -3.15 -24.08 -0.78
C ASP A 356 -3.04 -23.41 -2.17
N PHE A 357 -3.72 -22.27 -2.38
CA PHE A 357 -3.61 -21.55 -3.65
C PHE A 357 -2.16 -21.07 -3.86
N PRO A 358 -1.49 -21.40 -4.98
CA PRO A 358 -0.06 -21.16 -5.15
C PRO A 358 0.23 -19.74 -5.63
N GLY A 359 0.26 -18.78 -4.70
CA GLY A 359 0.67 -17.40 -4.98
C GLY A 359 2.20 -17.24 -5.08
N LEU A 360 2.64 -16.16 -5.73
CA LEU A 360 4.03 -15.70 -5.75
C LEU A 360 4.54 -15.45 -4.32
N ALA A 361 3.74 -14.76 -3.50
CA ALA A 361 4.03 -14.40 -2.12
C ALA A 361 3.78 -15.55 -1.12
N GLY A 362 3.58 -16.77 -1.61
CA GLY A 362 3.34 -17.96 -0.80
C GLY A 362 1.95 -18.54 -1.01
N LYS A 363 1.70 -19.66 -0.33
CA LYS A 363 0.40 -20.33 -0.42
C LYS A 363 -0.68 -19.56 0.32
N VAL A 364 -1.86 -19.44 -0.30
CA VAL A 364 -3.02 -18.82 0.35
C VAL A 364 -3.99 -19.91 0.80
N THR A 365 -4.17 -19.97 2.12
CA THR A 365 -5.26 -20.68 2.81
C THR A 365 -5.85 -19.68 3.81
N PHE A 366 -7.17 -19.55 3.83
CA PHE A 366 -7.84 -18.64 4.76
C PHE A 366 -8.22 -19.35 6.06
N ALA A 367 -7.95 -18.67 7.18
CA ALA A 367 -8.51 -19.02 8.48
C ALA A 367 -10.03 -18.69 8.52
N PRO A 368 -10.79 -19.17 9.52
CA PRO A 368 -12.24 -18.93 9.60
C PRO A 368 -12.65 -17.45 9.60
N ASN A 369 -11.78 -16.57 10.10
CA ASN A 369 -11.93 -15.11 10.11
C ASN A 369 -11.53 -14.43 8.78
N LYS A 370 -11.23 -15.21 7.73
CA LYS A 370 -10.84 -14.78 6.38
C LYS A 370 -9.50 -14.05 6.29
N THR A 371 -8.64 -14.20 7.30
CA THR A 371 -7.24 -13.79 7.20
C THR A 371 -6.40 -14.93 6.64
N LEU A 372 -5.23 -14.62 6.09
CA LEU A 372 -4.22 -15.62 5.79
C LEU A 372 -4.01 -16.51 7.03
N GLN A 373 -3.96 -17.83 6.87
CA GLN A 373 -3.84 -18.74 8.01
C GLN A 373 -2.43 -18.72 8.62
N GLU A 374 -1.40 -18.67 7.77
CA GLU A 374 -0.01 -18.69 8.19
C GLU A 374 0.64 -17.32 7.89
N SER A 375 1.54 -16.89 8.75
CA SER A 375 2.29 -15.65 8.52
C SER A 375 3.19 -15.78 7.29
N ASN A 376 3.19 -14.74 6.45
CA ASN A 376 4.11 -14.58 5.33
C ASN A 376 5.16 -13.48 5.59
N PHE A 377 5.21 -12.89 6.79
CA PHE A 377 6.20 -11.84 7.09
C PHE A 377 7.62 -12.40 7.13
N ILE A 378 8.52 -11.69 6.45
CA ILE A 378 9.96 -11.91 6.47
C ILE A 378 10.67 -10.77 7.22
N VAL A 379 11.92 -11.00 7.60
CA VAL A 379 12.79 -9.97 8.17
C VAL A 379 13.88 -9.64 7.16
N LEU A 380 13.97 -8.37 6.82
CA LEU A 380 15.06 -7.80 6.03
C LEU A 380 15.97 -6.98 6.95
N GLN A 381 17.20 -6.75 6.51
CA GLN A 381 18.11 -5.78 7.11
C GLN A 381 18.75 -4.92 6.03
N ILE A 382 18.95 -3.63 6.31
CA ILE A 382 19.75 -2.77 5.44
C ILE A 382 21.22 -3.09 5.67
N LYS A 383 21.90 -3.59 4.63
CA LYS A 383 23.36 -3.76 4.59
C LYS A 383 23.93 -3.23 3.29
N ASN A 384 24.99 -2.43 3.38
CA ASN A 384 25.67 -1.85 2.23
C ASN A 384 24.70 -1.14 1.26
N GLY A 385 23.69 -0.45 1.80
CA GLY A 385 22.68 0.25 1.00
C GLY A 385 21.70 -0.65 0.24
N GLN A 386 21.55 -1.91 0.64
CA GLN A 386 20.60 -2.87 0.07
C GLN A 386 19.83 -3.61 1.16
N PHE A 387 18.64 -4.12 0.84
CA PHE A 387 17.97 -5.07 1.71
C PHE A 387 18.63 -6.45 1.59
N VAL A 388 18.79 -7.13 2.72
CA VAL A 388 19.21 -8.53 2.79
C VAL A 388 18.26 -9.33 3.68
N LEU A 389 17.90 -10.53 3.27
CA LEU A 389 17.09 -11.46 4.07
C LEU A 389 17.85 -11.91 5.34
N GLN A 390 17.16 -12.08 6.48
CA GLN A 390 17.74 -12.38 7.81
C GLN A 390 17.26 -13.65 8.50
#